data_AF-A0AAD5M051-F1
#
_entry.id   AF-A0AAD5M051-F1
#
_cell.length_a   1.000
_cell.length_b   1.000
_cell.length_c   1.000
_cell.angle_alpha   90.00
_cell.angle_beta   90.00
_cell.angle_gamma   90.00
#
_symmetry.space_group_name_H-M   'P 1'
#
loop_
_entity.id
_entity.type
_entity.pdbx_description
1 polymer ?
#
loop_
_entity_poly.entity_id
_entity_poly.type
_entity_poly.pdbx_seq_one_letter_code
_entity_poly.pdbx_strand_id
1 'polypeptide(L)'
;MGSSCSKPCKHLHKWLKLEQTPIYQLTLPSLMESSEIIGKFAKEQQRSVEYQSEGGAVHLQIYDPLGEMRSGFNDTKSVAIFTKGGKKMLKPPGYREIIKSFMCDSFDTMVDCDTPRNSLNKRLSKAVERTKSFCDQLFNQGEALEGASLVSLGGGFSDYYRRKFAVDLGLNEKWDGFSVDLHDFVHGKDVDKKELKKLVEETFVSLKFTVSPVPPTGC
;
A
#
# COMPACT_ATOMS: atom_id res chain seq x y z
N MET A 1 -35.07 -4.83 23.17
CA MET A 1 -34.87 -3.99 21.99
C MET A 1 -33.72 -4.60 21.19
N GLY A 2 -34.04 -5.44 20.21
CA GLY A 2 -33.04 -6.16 19.42
C GLY A 2 -32.64 -5.34 18.20
N SER A 3 -31.34 -5.11 18.04
CA SER A 3 -30.74 -4.44 16.89
C SER A 3 -30.97 -5.26 15.62
N SER A 4 -31.61 -4.67 14.62
CA SER A 4 -31.71 -5.25 13.29
C SER A 4 -30.35 -5.13 12.60
N CYS A 5 -29.51 -6.15 12.76
CA CYS A 5 -28.37 -6.36 11.89
C CYS A 5 -28.89 -6.49 10.44
N SER A 6 -28.49 -5.57 9.58
CA SER A 6 -28.88 -5.56 8.17
C SER A 6 -28.34 -6.82 7.51
N LYS A 7 -29.25 -7.75 7.18
CA LYS A 7 -28.87 -8.99 6.48
C LYS A 7 -28.20 -8.63 5.16
N PRO A 8 -26.98 -9.15 4.87
CA PRO A 8 -26.32 -8.92 3.60
C PRO A 8 -27.19 -9.41 2.44
N CYS A 9 -27.07 -8.73 1.30
CA CYS A 9 -27.89 -8.94 0.12
C CYS A 9 -27.78 -10.41 -0.36
N LYS A 10 -28.92 -11.13 -0.37
CA LYS A 10 -29.01 -12.58 -0.66
C LYS A 10 -28.41 -13.01 -2.01
N HIS A 11 -28.11 -12.08 -2.92
CA HIS A 11 -27.51 -12.37 -4.22
C HIS A 11 -25.97 -12.51 -4.19
N LEU A 12 -25.30 -12.03 -3.15
CA LEU A 12 -23.82 -12.04 -3.07
C LEU A 12 -23.24 -13.44 -2.80
N HIS A 13 -23.98 -14.27 -2.05
CA HIS A 13 -23.56 -15.63 -1.66
C HIS A 13 -23.38 -16.60 -2.83
N LYS A 14 -23.94 -16.30 -4.02
CA LYS A 14 -23.79 -17.17 -5.20
C LYS A 14 -22.38 -17.06 -5.82
N TRP A 15 -21.66 -15.97 -5.55
CA TRP A 15 -20.41 -15.62 -6.22
C TRP A 15 -19.19 -15.64 -5.30
N LEU A 16 -19.37 -15.33 -4.01
CA LEU A 16 -18.32 -15.44 -3.00
C LEU A 16 -18.34 -16.84 -2.39
N LYS A 17 -17.59 -17.75 -2.99
CA LYS A 17 -17.39 -19.13 -2.49
C LYS A 17 -16.28 -19.24 -1.44
N LEU A 18 -15.59 -18.14 -1.15
CA LEU A 18 -14.52 -18.08 -0.15
C LEU A 18 -15.09 -17.40 1.10
N GLU A 19 -15.21 -18.14 2.21
CA GLU A 19 -15.32 -17.53 3.53
C GLU A 19 -13.94 -17.02 3.90
N GLN A 20 -13.69 -15.74 3.63
CA GLN A 20 -12.47 -15.06 4.03
C GLN A 20 -12.82 -14.05 5.12
N THR A 21 -12.03 -14.06 6.19
CA THR A 21 -12.02 -12.96 7.16
C THR A 21 -11.84 -11.63 6.42
N PRO A 22 -12.72 -10.65 6.62
CA PRO A 22 -12.64 -9.39 5.89
C PRO A 22 -11.33 -8.66 6.20
N ILE A 23 -10.73 -8.09 5.16
CA ILE A 23 -9.61 -7.15 5.27
C ILE A 23 -10.16 -5.75 4.97
N TYR A 24 -10.03 -4.85 5.93
CA TYR A 24 -10.45 -3.46 5.81
C TYR A 24 -9.28 -2.63 5.32
N GLN A 25 -9.45 -2.02 4.15
CA GLN A 25 -8.46 -1.14 3.57
C GLN A 25 -8.72 0.30 4.03
N LEU A 26 -7.74 0.88 4.71
CA LEU A 26 -7.72 2.29 5.07
C LEU A 26 -6.80 3.04 4.10
N THR A 27 -7.25 4.19 3.60
CA THR A 27 -6.44 5.04 2.72
C THR A 27 -5.93 6.23 3.51
N LEU A 28 -4.61 6.44 3.48
CA LEU A 28 -3.98 7.53 4.20
C LEU A 28 -4.52 8.92 3.83
N PRO A 29 -4.87 9.24 2.56
CA PRO A 29 -5.47 10.53 2.23
C PRO A 29 -6.73 10.88 3.02
N SER A 30 -7.51 9.87 3.44
CA SER A 30 -8.74 10.06 4.22
C SER A 30 -8.49 10.23 5.72
N LEU A 31 -7.34 9.77 6.21
CA LEU A 31 -7.01 9.71 7.63
C LEU A 31 -5.85 10.65 8.00
N MET A 32 -5.23 11.30 7.02
CA MET A 32 -4.05 12.13 7.20
C MET A 32 -4.32 13.29 8.16
N GLU A 33 -5.44 14.00 8.02
CA GLU A 33 -5.79 15.10 8.94
C GLU A 33 -6.10 14.62 10.36
N SER A 34 -6.59 13.39 10.52
CA SER A 34 -6.90 12.81 11.83
C SER A 34 -5.72 12.10 12.48
N SER A 35 -4.62 11.89 11.76
CA SER A 35 -3.48 11.10 12.21
C SER A 35 -2.87 11.59 13.52
N GLU A 36 -2.78 12.91 13.71
CA GLU A 36 -2.27 13.50 14.96
C GLU A 36 -3.20 13.23 16.15
N ILE A 37 -4.52 13.28 15.93
CA ILE A 37 -5.52 13.03 16.98
C ILE A 37 -5.52 11.54 17.33
N ILE A 38 -5.49 10.67 16.32
CA ILE A 38 -5.37 9.22 16.49
C ILE A 38 -4.11 8.87 17.28
N GLY A 39 -2.98 9.50 16.95
CA GLY A 39 -1.72 9.29 17.67
C GLY A 39 -1.75 9.76 19.13
N LYS A 40 -2.39 10.89 19.43
CA LYS A 40 -2.59 11.33 20.82
C LYS A 40 -3.45 10.35 21.60
N PHE A 41 -4.57 9.93 21.02
CA PHE A 41 -5.48 8.95 21.62
C PHE A 41 -4.76 7.63 21.88
N ALA A 42 -4.00 7.12 20.91
CA ALA A 42 -3.25 5.88 21.04
C ALA A 42 -2.24 5.91 22.19
N LYS A 43 -1.54 7.03 22.35
CA LYS A 43 -0.57 7.24 23.44
C LYS A 43 -1.24 7.35 24.81
N GLU A 44 -2.32 8.13 24.91
CA GLU A 44 -3.04 8.36 26.17
C GLU A 44 -3.72 7.10 26.69
N GLN A 45 -4.29 6.29 25.79
CA GLN A 45 -5.02 5.10 26.17
C GLN A 45 -4.12 3.87 26.31
N GLN A 46 -2.85 3.94 25.91
CA GLN A 46 -1.97 2.77 25.69
C GLN A 46 -2.62 1.66 24.84
N ARG A 47 -3.62 2.03 24.03
CA ARG A 47 -4.35 1.19 23.07
C ARG A 47 -4.69 2.05 21.87
N SER A 48 -4.63 1.46 20.68
CA SER A 48 -4.97 2.15 19.44
C SER A 48 -6.45 2.57 19.40
N VAL A 49 -6.78 3.40 18.42
CA VAL A 49 -8.13 3.36 17.86
C VAL A 49 -8.27 1.97 17.26
N GLU A 50 -8.83 1.04 18.03
CA GLU A 50 -9.24 -0.26 17.52
C GLU A 50 -10.23 -0.02 16.39
N TYR A 51 -9.72 -0.04 15.16
CA TYR A 51 -10.49 -0.45 14.00
C TYR A 51 -10.65 -1.99 14.04
N GLN A 52 -10.87 -2.56 15.23
CA GLN A 52 -11.33 -3.93 15.37
C GLN A 52 -12.79 -3.95 14.94
N SER A 53 -12.99 -4.09 13.63
CA SER A 53 -14.13 -4.88 13.20
C SER A 53 -14.02 -6.24 13.88
N GLU A 54 -15.09 -6.75 14.47
CA GLU A 54 -15.12 -8.07 15.11
C GLU A 54 -14.52 -9.13 14.17
N GLY A 55 -13.24 -9.46 14.39
CA GLY A 55 -12.49 -10.49 13.67
C GLY A 55 -11.76 -10.11 12.37
N GLY A 56 -11.80 -8.87 11.87
CA GLY A 56 -11.17 -8.50 10.58
C GLY A 56 -9.81 -7.80 10.67
N ALA A 57 -8.95 -8.00 9.67
CA ALA A 57 -7.61 -7.39 9.59
C ALA A 57 -7.67 -6.00 8.92
N VAL A 58 -6.77 -5.10 9.27
CA VAL A 58 -6.68 -3.73 8.73
C VAL A 58 -5.40 -3.57 7.91
N HIS A 59 -5.56 -3.11 6.66
CA HIS A 59 -4.46 -2.75 5.77
C HIS A 59 -4.41 -1.24 5.54
N LEU A 60 -3.25 -0.62 5.80
CA LEU A 60 -3.03 0.80 5.52
C LEU A 60 -2.36 1.00 4.16
N GLN A 61 -3.10 1.60 3.23
CA GLN A 61 -2.60 2.02 1.93
C GLN A 61 -2.22 3.51 1.95
N ILE A 62 -1.08 3.85 1.36
CA ILE A 62 -0.58 5.24 1.31
C ILE A 62 -1.41 6.13 0.38
N TYR A 63 -1.91 5.57 -0.72
CA TYR A 63 -2.69 6.30 -1.71
C TYR A 63 -4.16 5.84 -1.70
N ASP A 64 -5.04 6.72 -2.14
CA ASP A 64 -6.45 6.37 -2.35
C ASP A 64 -6.61 5.90 -3.80
N PRO A 65 -7.04 4.64 -4.06
CA PRO A 65 -7.22 4.14 -5.42
C PRO A 65 -8.31 4.89 -6.20
N LEU A 66 -9.18 5.63 -5.52
CA LEU A 66 -10.18 6.51 -6.15
C LEU A 66 -9.70 7.96 -6.27
N GLY A 67 -8.56 8.30 -5.66
CA GLY A 67 -7.98 9.62 -5.69
C GLY A 67 -7.28 9.92 -7.01
N GLU A 68 -7.31 11.17 -7.45
CA GLU A 68 -6.47 11.61 -8.56
C GLU A 68 -5.02 11.77 -8.09
N MET A 69 -4.10 11.03 -8.71
CA MET A 69 -2.68 11.21 -8.44
C MET A 69 -2.16 12.43 -9.20
N ARG A 70 -1.56 13.38 -8.47
CA ARG A 70 -1.03 14.60 -9.07
C ARG A 70 0.49 14.52 -9.18
N SER A 71 0.98 14.71 -10.40
CA SER A 71 2.40 14.61 -10.76
C SER A 71 3.23 15.81 -10.30
N GLY A 72 4.53 15.61 -10.07
CA GLY A 72 5.51 16.69 -9.90
C GLY A 72 5.71 17.19 -8.47
N PHE A 73 5.13 16.52 -7.47
CA PHE A 73 5.20 16.96 -6.07
C PHE A 73 6.09 16.10 -5.17
N ASN A 74 6.48 14.90 -5.60
CA ASN A 74 7.38 14.03 -4.84
C ASN A 74 8.82 14.56 -4.86
N ASP A 75 9.48 14.55 -3.71
CA ASP A 75 10.88 14.95 -3.58
C ASP A 75 11.75 13.82 -3.03
N THR A 76 13.03 14.10 -2.75
CA THR A 76 13.98 13.08 -2.29
C THR A 76 13.73 12.65 -0.83
N LYS A 77 12.93 13.39 -0.07
CA LYS A 77 12.70 13.19 1.36
C LYS A 77 11.26 12.80 1.69
N SER A 78 10.33 12.96 0.74
CA SER A 78 8.91 12.81 0.98
C SER A 78 8.09 12.52 -0.27
N VAL A 79 6.94 11.90 -0.04
CA VAL A 79 5.86 11.72 -1.04
C VAL A 79 4.74 12.71 -0.77
N ALA A 80 4.07 13.16 -1.83
CA ALA A 80 2.93 14.05 -1.74
C ALA A 80 1.63 13.25 -1.59
N ILE A 81 0.88 13.55 -0.53
CA ILE A 81 -0.44 12.98 -0.25
C ILE A 81 -1.48 14.10 -0.44
N PHE A 82 -2.49 13.85 -1.27
CA PHE A 82 -3.55 14.81 -1.54
C PHE A 82 -4.79 14.47 -0.73
N THR A 83 -5.07 15.32 0.25
CA THR A 83 -6.20 15.19 1.17
C THR A 83 -7.30 16.17 0.80
N LYS A 84 -8.47 16.09 1.45
CA LYS A 84 -9.50 17.14 1.31
C LYS A 84 -8.99 18.50 1.79
N GLY A 85 -8.11 18.52 2.79
CA GLY A 85 -7.40 19.73 3.26
C GLY A 85 -6.23 20.17 2.38
N GLY A 86 -6.01 19.53 1.22
CA GLY A 86 -4.94 19.88 0.27
C GLY A 86 -3.71 18.97 0.37
N LYS A 87 -2.59 19.44 -0.19
CA LYS A 87 -1.34 18.68 -0.30
C LYS A 87 -0.62 18.59 1.06
N LYS A 88 -0.24 17.39 1.46
CA LYS A 88 0.62 17.09 2.62
C LYS A 88 1.87 16.35 2.15
N MET A 89 3.03 16.71 2.70
CA MET A 89 4.30 16.03 2.39
C MET A 89 4.60 15.01 3.48
N LEU A 90 4.50 13.73 3.16
CA LEU A 90 4.76 12.63 4.08
C LEU A 90 6.22 12.21 4.02
N LYS A 91 6.92 12.25 5.15
CA LYS A 91 8.30 11.78 5.31
C LYS A 91 8.33 10.42 6.00
N PRO A 92 9.36 9.58 5.82
CA PRO A 92 9.45 8.28 6.48
C PRO A 92 9.26 8.33 8.01
N PRO A 93 9.88 9.25 8.78
CA PRO A 93 9.64 9.32 10.23
C PRO A 93 8.19 9.62 10.60
N GLY A 94 7.52 10.49 9.84
CA GLY A 94 6.11 10.79 10.06
C GLY A 94 5.23 9.58 9.74
N TYR A 95 5.57 8.83 8.69
CA TYR A 95 4.84 7.62 8.34
C TYR A 95 5.00 6.52 9.39
N ARG A 96 6.20 6.38 9.99
CA ARG A 96 6.42 5.47 11.12
C ARG A 96 5.49 5.75 12.30
N GLU A 97 5.35 7.02 12.67
CA GLU A 97 4.42 7.40 13.76
C GLU A 97 2.97 7.08 13.41
N ILE A 98 2.57 7.21 12.14
CA ILE A 98 1.23 6.86 11.68
C ILE A 98 0.99 5.36 11.79
N ILE A 99 1.91 4.52 11.27
CA ILE A 99 1.81 3.06 11.35
C ILE A 99 1.67 2.62 12.81
N LYS A 100 2.54 3.12 13.69
CA LYS A 100 2.50 2.82 15.14
C LYS A 100 1.21 3.30 15.81
N SER A 101 0.67 4.43 15.41
CA SER A 101 -0.55 4.97 16.01
C SER A 101 -1.79 4.20 15.57
N PHE A 102 -1.79 3.69 14.34
CA PHE A 102 -2.93 3.00 13.74
C PHE A 102 -2.90 1.50 14.07
N MET A 103 -1.74 0.92 14.38
CA MET A 103 -1.55 -0.50 14.70
C MET A 103 -2.20 -1.41 13.65
N CYS A 104 -1.96 -1.12 12.37
CA CYS A 104 -2.52 -1.91 11.27
C CYS A 104 -1.85 -3.28 11.17
N ASP A 105 -2.63 -4.32 10.84
CA ASP A 105 -2.12 -5.67 10.60
C ASP A 105 -1.19 -5.73 9.39
N SER A 106 -1.36 -4.81 8.43
CA SER A 106 -0.43 -4.66 7.30
C SER A 106 -0.41 -3.22 6.78
N PHE A 107 0.66 -2.88 6.05
CA PHE A 107 0.81 -1.56 5.45
C PHE A 107 1.71 -1.59 4.20
N ASP A 108 1.45 -0.67 3.29
CA ASP A 108 2.31 -0.44 2.12
C ASP A 108 3.55 0.38 2.47
N THR A 109 4.69 0.10 1.82
CA THR A 109 5.85 0.99 1.89
C THR A 109 5.67 2.26 1.06
N MET A 110 6.33 3.34 1.46
CA MET A 110 6.38 4.57 0.67
C MET A 110 7.02 4.34 -0.70
N VAL A 111 6.36 4.80 -1.75
CA VAL A 111 6.82 4.66 -3.15
C VAL A 111 6.64 5.95 -3.92
N ASP A 112 7.63 6.27 -4.76
CA ASP A 112 7.54 7.38 -5.71
C ASP A 112 6.84 6.92 -7.01
N CYS A 113 5.50 6.94 -7.01
CA CYS A 113 4.64 6.51 -8.12
C CYS A 113 4.46 7.56 -9.23
N ASP A 114 5.07 8.74 -9.11
CA ASP A 114 4.93 9.83 -10.07
C ASP A 114 5.74 9.53 -11.36
N THR A 115 5.23 8.57 -12.12
CA THR A 115 5.86 7.96 -13.29
C THR A 115 4.88 7.86 -14.48
N PRO A 116 4.30 8.99 -14.93
CA PRO A 116 3.36 9.00 -16.05
C PRO A 116 3.99 8.40 -17.30
N ARG A 117 3.16 7.93 -18.25
CA ARG A 117 3.58 7.22 -19.47
C ARG A 117 4.80 7.79 -20.20
N ASN A 118 4.92 9.11 -20.28
CA ASN A 118 5.99 9.79 -21.01
C ASN A 118 7.22 10.09 -20.13
N SER A 119 7.36 9.41 -18.99
CA SER A 119 8.50 9.58 -18.09
C SER A 119 9.81 9.19 -18.76
N LEU A 120 10.78 10.10 -18.70
CA LEU A 120 12.15 9.82 -19.14
C LEU A 120 12.82 8.80 -18.20
N ASN A 121 13.79 8.05 -18.71
CA ASN A 121 14.61 7.12 -17.92
C ASN A 121 15.18 7.78 -16.64
N LYS A 122 15.60 9.05 -16.73
CA LYS A 122 16.08 9.82 -15.58
C LYS A 122 15.04 9.95 -14.46
N ARG A 123 13.74 10.08 -14.80
CA ARG A 123 12.65 10.16 -13.81
C ARG A 123 12.37 8.81 -13.17
N LEU A 124 12.38 7.75 -13.97
CA LEU A 124 12.15 6.37 -13.51
C LEU A 124 13.30 5.88 -12.62
N SER A 125 14.56 6.16 -12.97
CA SER A 125 15.72 5.85 -12.11
C SER A 125 15.61 6.55 -10.75
N LYS A 126 15.27 7.85 -10.76
CA LYS A 126 15.03 8.59 -9.52
C LYS A 126 13.90 8.02 -8.68
N ALA A 127 12.83 7.51 -9.31
CA ALA A 127 11.72 6.88 -8.58
C ALA A 127 12.19 5.62 -7.82
N VAL A 128 13.02 4.78 -8.45
CA VAL A 128 13.63 3.61 -7.79
C VAL A 128 14.53 4.06 -6.63
N GLU A 129 15.45 4.99 -6.89
CA GLU A 129 16.41 5.48 -5.88
C GLU A 129 15.72 6.11 -4.66
N ARG A 130 14.69 6.93 -4.89
CA ARG A 130 13.89 7.54 -3.83
C ARG A 130 13.12 6.51 -3.03
N THR A 131 12.45 5.58 -3.72
CA THR A 131 11.69 4.50 -3.05
C THR A 131 12.62 3.68 -2.16
N LYS A 132 13.80 3.30 -2.65
CA LYS A 132 14.83 2.61 -1.84
C LYS A 132 15.23 3.43 -0.62
N SER A 133 15.50 4.72 -0.80
CA SER A 133 15.83 5.62 0.30
C SER A 133 14.70 5.74 1.33
N PHE A 134 13.44 5.76 0.89
CA PHE A 134 12.29 5.77 1.81
C PHE A 134 12.22 4.46 2.60
N CYS A 135 12.37 3.30 1.95
CA CYS A 135 12.38 2.00 2.62
C CYS A 135 13.53 1.88 3.63
N ASP A 136 14.74 2.34 3.27
CA ASP A 136 15.88 2.31 4.19
C ASP A 136 15.63 3.18 5.43
N GLN A 137 15.08 4.38 5.26
CA GLN A 137 14.69 5.24 6.38
C GLN A 137 13.51 4.66 7.18
N LEU A 138 12.58 3.98 6.51
CA LEU A 138 11.39 3.42 7.12
C LEU A 138 11.71 2.22 8.00
N PHE A 139 12.75 1.42 7.71
CA PHE A 139 13.03 0.17 8.43
C PHE A 139 14.39 0.11 9.14
N ASN A 140 15.39 0.90 8.73
CA ASN A 140 16.72 0.84 9.34
C ASN A 140 16.93 1.91 10.43
N GLN A 141 15.88 2.66 10.79
CA GLN A 141 15.94 3.72 11.79
C GLN A 141 14.91 3.47 12.90
N GLY A 142 15.38 3.34 14.14
CA GLY A 142 14.53 3.17 15.33
C GLY A 142 14.08 1.72 15.56
N GLU A 143 13.00 1.56 16.32
CA GLU A 143 12.43 0.25 16.68
C GLU A 143 11.88 -0.51 15.47
N ALA A 144 11.56 -1.80 15.61
CA ALA A 144 10.83 -2.50 14.56
C ALA A 144 9.43 -1.88 14.37
N LEU A 145 8.90 -1.94 13.15
CA LEU A 145 7.49 -1.66 12.89
C LEU A 145 6.73 -2.97 13.06
N GLU A 146 5.59 -2.90 13.74
CA GLU A 146 4.66 -4.03 13.86
C GLU A 146 3.71 -4.05 12.65
N GLY A 147 3.19 -5.24 12.33
CA GLY A 147 2.36 -5.49 11.15
C GLY A 147 3.15 -5.97 9.93
N ALA A 148 2.44 -6.64 9.01
CA ALA A 148 3.00 -7.16 7.77
C ALA A 148 3.32 -6.03 6.78
N SER A 149 4.58 -5.94 6.39
CA SER A 149 5.11 -4.94 5.47
C SER A 149 4.98 -5.40 4.03
N LEU A 150 4.20 -4.66 3.23
CA LEU A 150 4.04 -4.91 1.80
C LEU A 150 4.89 -3.91 1.02
N VAL A 151 5.88 -4.39 0.27
CA VAL A 151 6.71 -3.50 -0.54
C VAL A 151 5.97 -3.06 -1.80
N SER A 152 5.86 -1.75 -1.97
CA SER A 152 5.19 -1.11 -3.10
C SER A 152 6.11 -1.05 -4.31
N LEU A 153 5.73 -1.74 -5.39
CA LEU A 153 6.49 -1.89 -6.62
C LEU A 153 5.95 -0.96 -7.71
N GLY A 154 6.73 0.06 -8.04
CA GLY A 154 6.46 1.03 -9.11
C GLY A 154 7.03 0.60 -10.48
N GLY A 155 7.45 1.58 -11.26
CA GLY A 155 8.12 1.38 -12.56
C GLY A 155 7.34 1.89 -13.78
N GLY A 156 6.11 2.39 -13.57
CA GLY A 156 5.29 3.02 -14.60
C GLY A 156 5.08 2.12 -15.82
N PHE A 157 5.20 2.72 -17.01
CA PHE A 157 4.99 2.05 -18.31
C PHE A 157 6.28 1.49 -18.91
N SER A 158 7.25 1.07 -18.09
CA SER A 158 8.54 0.55 -18.56
C SER A 158 8.85 -0.85 -18.01
N ASP A 159 8.95 -1.83 -18.91
CA ASP A 159 9.38 -3.21 -18.58
C ASP A 159 10.68 -3.26 -17.76
N TYR A 160 11.69 -2.48 -18.19
CA TYR A 160 12.99 -2.42 -17.50
C TYR A 160 12.84 -1.94 -16.05
N TYR A 161 12.11 -0.85 -15.81
CA TYR A 161 11.94 -0.32 -14.46
C TYR A 161 10.99 -1.15 -13.61
N ARG A 162 9.99 -1.83 -14.19
CA ARG A 162 9.17 -2.84 -13.50
C ARG A 162 10.05 -3.96 -12.94
N ARG A 163 10.94 -4.54 -13.76
CA ARG A 163 11.94 -5.52 -13.30
C ARG A 163 12.92 -4.93 -12.28
N LYS A 164 13.37 -3.69 -12.49
CA LYS A 164 14.33 -3.03 -11.59
C LYS A 164 13.74 -2.82 -10.20
N PHE A 165 12.48 -2.39 -10.07
CA PHE A 165 11.79 -2.33 -8.78
C PHE A 165 11.73 -3.70 -8.11
N ALA A 166 11.33 -4.75 -8.84
CA ALA A 166 11.25 -6.09 -8.31
C ALA A 166 12.61 -6.62 -7.80
N VAL A 167 13.69 -6.38 -8.54
CA VAL A 167 15.05 -6.82 -8.16
C VAL A 167 15.62 -5.97 -7.01
N ASP A 168 15.56 -4.64 -7.13
CA ASP A 168 16.23 -3.73 -6.17
C ASP A 168 15.50 -3.63 -4.83
N LEU A 169 14.18 -3.88 -4.81
CA LEU A 169 13.34 -3.80 -3.63
C LEU A 169 12.69 -5.15 -3.30
N GLY A 170 12.00 -5.75 -4.26
CA GLY A 170 11.13 -6.92 -4.01
C GLY A 170 11.84 -8.21 -3.61
N LEU A 171 13.13 -8.39 -3.94
CA LEU A 171 13.88 -9.58 -3.54
C LEU A 171 14.34 -9.58 -2.08
N ASN A 172 14.06 -8.52 -1.31
CA ASN A 172 14.44 -8.46 0.09
C ASN A 172 13.52 -9.35 0.94
N GLU A 173 14.10 -10.32 1.66
CA GLU A 173 13.38 -11.29 2.49
C GLU A 173 12.68 -10.66 3.71
N LYS A 174 12.91 -9.38 3.99
CA LYS A 174 12.24 -8.66 5.09
C LYS A 174 10.79 -8.29 4.81
N TRP A 175 10.33 -8.41 3.56
CA TRP A 175 8.96 -8.08 3.18
C TRP A 175 8.04 -9.28 3.36
N ASP A 176 6.84 -9.02 3.85
CA ASP A 176 5.80 -10.04 4.02
C ASP A 176 4.97 -10.22 2.75
N GLY A 177 5.04 -9.25 1.83
CA GLY A 177 4.43 -9.33 0.52
C GLY A 177 4.69 -8.11 -0.36
N PHE A 178 3.88 -7.96 -1.41
CA PHE A 178 4.06 -6.97 -2.47
C PHE A 178 2.73 -6.26 -2.76
N SER A 179 2.80 -4.96 -3.01
CA SER A 179 1.75 -4.21 -3.70
C SER A 179 2.29 -3.68 -5.03
N VAL A 180 1.47 -3.68 -6.08
CA VAL A 180 1.90 -3.26 -7.42
C VAL A 180 1.18 -1.98 -7.78
N ASP A 181 1.94 -0.92 -8.03
CA ASP A 181 1.37 0.36 -8.45
C ASP A 181 0.92 0.29 -9.91
N LEU A 182 -0.39 0.49 -10.09
CA LEU A 182 -1.08 0.54 -11.37
C LEU A 182 -1.96 1.79 -11.48
N HIS A 183 -1.73 2.82 -10.65
CA HIS A 183 -2.63 3.97 -10.52
C HIS A 183 -2.90 4.67 -11.86
N ASP A 184 -1.83 4.95 -12.62
CA ASP A 184 -1.92 5.64 -13.91
C ASP A 184 -2.61 4.82 -15.02
N PHE A 185 -2.97 3.56 -14.77
CA PHE A 185 -3.71 2.72 -15.72
C PHE A 185 -5.23 2.83 -15.57
N VAL A 186 -5.75 3.50 -14.53
CA VAL A 186 -7.20 3.52 -14.21
C VAL A 186 -7.89 4.80 -14.69
N HIS A 187 -7.15 5.88 -14.95
CA HIS A 187 -7.74 7.15 -15.38
C HIS A 187 -8.06 7.20 -16.88
N GLY A 188 -9.30 6.88 -17.23
CA GLY A 188 -10.05 7.62 -18.26
C GLY A 188 -9.98 7.19 -19.74
N LYS A 189 -9.32 6.09 -20.12
CA LYS A 189 -9.42 5.50 -21.49
C LYS A 189 -9.22 3.99 -21.43
N ASP A 190 -9.62 3.28 -22.49
CA ASP A 190 -9.40 1.83 -22.69
C ASP A 190 -8.01 1.42 -22.17
N VAL A 191 -8.00 0.69 -21.05
CA VAL A 191 -6.79 0.10 -20.51
C VAL A 191 -6.28 -0.89 -21.54
N ASP A 192 -5.08 -0.67 -22.07
CA ASP A 192 -4.43 -1.69 -22.90
C ASP A 192 -4.12 -2.91 -22.03
N LYS A 193 -5.04 -3.87 -22.03
CA LYS A 193 -4.94 -5.09 -21.23
C LYS A 193 -3.70 -5.92 -21.59
N LYS A 194 -3.22 -5.84 -22.84
CA LYS A 194 -2.02 -6.57 -23.27
C LYS A 194 -0.77 -5.93 -22.66
N GLU A 195 -0.68 -4.61 -22.71
CA GLU A 195 0.42 -3.88 -22.08
C GLU A 195 0.39 -4.04 -20.56
N LEU A 196 -0.77 -3.90 -19.92
CA LEU A 196 -0.90 -4.10 -18.47
C LEU A 196 -0.47 -5.51 -18.06
N LYS A 197 -0.95 -6.54 -18.78
CA LYS A 197 -0.54 -7.94 -18.55
C LYS A 197 0.96 -8.08 -18.66
N LYS A 198 1.58 -7.56 -19.72
CA LYS A 198 3.02 -7.59 -19.93
C LYS A 198 3.77 -6.95 -18.76
N LEU A 199 3.36 -5.75 -18.33
CA LEU A 199 4.05 -5.04 -17.25
C LEU A 199 3.94 -5.77 -15.91
N VAL A 200 2.80 -6.39 -15.62
CA VAL A 200 2.61 -7.24 -14.44
C VAL A 200 3.53 -8.48 -14.52
N GLU A 201 3.57 -9.16 -15.66
CA GLU A 201 4.50 -10.30 -15.89
C GLU A 201 5.96 -9.87 -15.67
N GLU A 202 6.34 -8.70 -16.17
CA GLU A 202 7.69 -8.15 -16.00
C GLU A 202 8.02 -7.76 -14.55
N THR A 203 7.03 -7.36 -13.75
CA THR A 203 7.24 -7.16 -12.30
C THR A 203 7.49 -8.49 -11.59
N PHE A 204 6.72 -9.52 -11.91
CA PHE A 204 6.76 -10.78 -11.16
C PHE A 204 7.78 -11.80 -11.67
N VAL A 205 8.32 -11.66 -12.88
CA VAL A 205 9.31 -12.60 -13.45
C VAL A 205 10.55 -12.76 -12.56
N SER A 206 10.93 -11.70 -11.84
CA SER A 206 12.10 -11.69 -10.96
C SER A 206 11.78 -12.13 -9.54
N LEU A 207 10.51 -12.16 -9.13
CA LEU A 207 10.11 -12.44 -7.75
C LEU A 207 9.98 -13.95 -7.53
N LYS A 208 10.52 -14.44 -6.42
CA LYS A 208 10.41 -15.85 -6.04
C LYS A 208 9.13 -16.04 -5.25
N PHE A 209 8.24 -16.91 -5.73
CA PHE A 209 7.07 -17.35 -4.98
C PHE A 209 7.41 -18.64 -4.25
N THR A 210 7.73 -18.56 -2.97
CA THR A 210 7.71 -19.74 -2.10
C THR A 210 6.26 -19.97 -1.70
N VAL A 211 5.57 -20.86 -2.41
CA VAL A 211 4.27 -21.34 -1.96
C VAL A 211 4.54 -22.24 -0.76
N SER A 212 4.42 -21.70 0.44
CA SER A 212 4.34 -22.52 1.65
C SER A 212 3.16 -23.46 1.50
N PRO A 213 3.32 -24.78 1.67
CA PRO A 213 2.20 -25.69 1.60
C PRO A 213 1.16 -25.27 2.64
N VAL A 214 -0.09 -25.09 2.20
CA VAL A 214 -1.21 -24.80 3.10
C VAL A 214 -1.28 -25.97 4.09
N PRO A 215 -1.14 -25.73 5.40
CA PRO A 215 -1.29 -26.82 6.37
C PRO A 215 -2.68 -27.42 6.18
N PRO A 216 -2.79 -28.77 6.12
CA PRO A 216 -4.09 -29.40 6.00
C PRO A 216 -4.95 -28.91 7.16
N THR A 217 -6.05 -28.24 6.83
CA THR A 217 -7.11 -27.93 7.76
C THR A 217 -7.53 -29.24 8.40
N GLY A 218 -7.22 -29.43 9.69
CA GLY A 218 -7.68 -30.59 10.43
C GLY A 218 -9.20 -30.65 10.39
N CYS A 219 -9.74 -31.75 9.88
CA CYS A 219 -11.14 -32.13 10.03
C CYS A 219 -11.45 -32.45 11.49
#